data_AF-A0AAP9H8H9-F1
#
_entry.id   AF-A0AAP9H8H9-F1
#
_cell.length_a   1.000
_cell.length_b   1.000
_cell.length_c   1.000
_cell.angle_alpha   90.00
_cell.angle_beta   90.00
_cell.angle_gamma   90.00
#
_symmetry.space_group_name_H-M   'P 1'
#
loop_
_entity.id
_entity.type
_entity.pdbx_description
1 polymer ?
#
loop_
_entity_poly.entity_id
_entity_poly.type
_entity_poly.pdbx_seq_one_letter_code
_entity_poly.pdbx_strand_id
1 'polypeptide(L)' 'MSRYQHQKGQIKDNAIEALLHDPLFRQRIEQNQKGKGSYRRKDKHAKRGNWEASGKQRSLPLAFWF' A
#
# COMPACT_ATOMS: atom_id res chain seq x y z
N MET A 1 -29.15 15.23 0.11
CA MET A 1 -28.21 14.12 -0.19
C MET A 1 -27.85 14.18 -1.67
N SER A 2 -26.58 13.98 -2.03
CA SER A 2 -26.15 13.94 -3.44
C SER A 2 -26.52 12.60 -4.08
N ARG A 3 -26.94 12.62 -5.36
CA ARG A 3 -27.20 11.42 -6.17
C ARG A 3 -25.92 10.93 -6.85
N TYR A 4 -25.78 9.61 -6.99
CA TYR A 4 -24.72 8.97 -7.76
C TYR A 4 -25.05 8.99 -9.26
N GLN A 5 -24.04 9.27 -10.11
CA GLN A 5 -24.17 9.27 -11.57
C GLN A 5 -23.57 7.97 -12.14
N HIS A 6 -24.44 7.08 -12.63
CA HIS A 6 -24.04 5.80 -13.22
C HIS A 6 -23.69 5.93 -14.71
N GLN A 7 -22.99 4.94 -15.26
CA GLN A 7 -22.47 4.95 -16.64
C GLN A 7 -23.36 4.25 -17.67
N LYS A 8 -24.49 3.66 -17.23
CA LYS A 8 -25.40 2.88 -18.09
C LYS A 8 -26.29 3.69 -19.05
N GLY A 9 -26.17 5.02 -19.07
CA GLY A 9 -27.07 5.88 -19.84
C GLY A 9 -28.51 5.84 -19.29
N GLN A 10 -29.51 5.93 -20.16
CA GLN A 10 -30.92 5.79 -19.75
C GLN A 10 -31.25 4.32 -19.51
N ILE A 11 -31.61 3.97 -18.27
CA ILE A 11 -32.04 2.62 -17.91
C ILE A 11 -33.51 2.45 -18.29
N LYS A 12 -33.83 1.42 -19.09
CA LYS A 12 -35.18 1.18 -19.62
C LYS A 12 -35.99 0.20 -18.78
N ASP A 13 -35.38 -0.93 -18.42
CA ASP A 13 -36.09 -2.05 -17.81
C ASP A 13 -35.81 -2.12 -16.29
N ASN A 14 -34.63 -2.62 -15.90
CA ASN A 14 -34.30 -2.86 -14.49
C ASN A 14 -33.15 -1.96 -14.00
N ALA A 15 -33.48 -1.07 -13.06
CA ALA A 15 -32.52 -0.15 -12.44
C ALA A 15 -31.48 -0.85 -11.56
N ILE A 16 -31.87 -1.87 -10.79
CA ILE A 16 -30.98 -2.54 -9.83
C ILE A 16 -29.96 -3.38 -10.59
N GLU A 17 -30.40 -4.14 -11.58
CA GLU A 17 -29.53 -4.96 -12.41
C GLU A 17 -28.55 -4.11 -13.24
N ALA A 18 -29.03 -3.00 -13.80
CA ALA A 18 -28.16 -2.04 -14.49
C ALA A 18 -27.07 -1.50 -13.55
N LEU A 19 -27.43 -1.14 -12.31
CA LEU A 19 -26.47 -0.70 -11.31
C LEU A 19 -25.52 -1.83 -10.88
N LEU A 20 -26.00 -3.06 -10.71
CA LEU A 20 -25.17 -4.21 -10.34
C LEU A 20 -24.01 -4.41 -11.33
N HIS A 21 -24.24 -4.16 -12.61
CA HIS A 21 -23.23 -4.20 -13.67
C HIS A 21 -22.48 -2.88 -13.89
N ASP A 22 -22.72 -1.85 -13.08
CA ASP A 22 -21.99 -0.57 -13.08
C ASP A 22 -20.69 -0.69 -12.26
N PRO A 23 -19.63 0.11 -12.57
CA PRO A 23 -18.38 0.08 -11.79
C PRO A 23 -18.55 0.35 -10.30
N LEU A 24 -19.68 0.95 -9.89
CA LEU A 24 -20.04 1.11 -8.48
C LEU A 24 -19.98 -0.22 -7.71
N PHE A 25 -20.52 -1.29 -8.29
CA PHE A 25 -20.61 -2.62 -7.68
C PHE A 25 -19.61 -3.62 -8.27
N ARG A 26 -18.42 -3.14 -8.61
CA ARG A 26 -17.32 -4.03 -9.03
C ARG A 26 -16.83 -4.92 -7.90
N GLN A 27 -16.35 -6.11 -8.25
CA GLN A 27 -15.62 -6.96 -7.33
C GLN A 27 -14.40 -6.20 -6.77
N ARG A 28 -14.27 -6.20 -5.45
CA ARG A 28 -13.12 -5.65 -4.75
C ARG A 28 -12.27 -6.81 -4.26
N ILE A 29 -10.98 -6.74 -4.57
CA ILE A 29 -9.99 -7.70 -4.11
C ILE A 29 -9.11 -6.97 -3.10
N GLU A 30 -9.06 -7.49 -1.88
CA GLU A 30 -8.16 -6.98 -0.85
C GLU A 30 -6.73 -7.45 -1.13
N GLN A 31 -5.75 -6.58 -0.90
CA GLN A 31 -4.34 -6.97 -0.96
C GLN A 31 -3.98 -7.76 0.30
N ASN A 32 -3.63 -9.03 0.11
CA ASN A 32 -3.13 -9.88 1.17
C ASN A 32 -1.82 -9.36 1.76
N GLN A 33 -1.63 -9.58 3.07
CA GLN A 33 -0.41 -9.16 3.78
C GLN A 33 0.74 -10.17 3.62
N LYS A 34 0.45 -11.42 3.23
CA LYS A 34 1.43 -12.50 3.05
C LYS A 34 1.05 -13.39 1.87
N GLY A 35 2.06 -13.95 1.19
CA GLY A 35 1.90 -14.87 0.06
C GLY A 35 2.00 -14.17 -1.30
N LYS A 36 1.36 -14.74 -2.33
CA LYS A 36 1.40 -14.20 -3.71
C LYS A 36 0.78 -12.82 -3.76
N GLY A 37 1.48 -11.84 -4.35
CA GLY A 37 0.98 -10.47 -4.48
C GLY A 37 1.07 -9.60 -3.22
N SER A 38 1.65 -10.12 -2.13
CA SER A 38 1.77 -9.38 -0.86
C SER A 38 2.98 -8.45 -0.77
N TYR A 39 3.97 -8.59 -1.66
CA TYR A 39 5.20 -7.78 -1.61
C TYR A 39 4.90 -6.29 -1.87
N ARG A 40 5.38 -5.43 -0.98
CA ARG A 40 5.29 -3.96 -1.10
C ARG A 40 6.70 -3.37 -1.10
N ARG A 41 6.99 -2.48 -2.06
CA ARG A 41 8.31 -1.81 -2.14
C ARG A 41 8.58 -0.89 -0.96
N LYS A 42 7.52 -0.32 -0.36
CA LYS A 42 7.58 0.56 0.81
C LYS A 42 6.45 0.19 1.75
N ASP A 43 6.78 -0.02 3.00
CA ASP A 43 5.77 -0.24 4.05
C ASP A 43 5.13 1.08 4.46
N LYS A 44 3.94 0.99 5.10
CA LYS A 44 3.18 2.15 5.60
C LYS A 44 4.05 3.06 6.49
N HIS A 45 4.88 2.45 7.32
CA HIS A 45 5.87 3.14 8.14
C HIS A 45 7.26 2.77 7.63
N ALA A 46 7.67 3.42 6.53
CA ALA A 46 9.04 3.33 6.08
C ALA A 46 9.96 3.71 7.26
N LYS A 47 10.99 2.89 7.52
CA LYS A 47 12.00 3.22 8.54
C LYS A 47 12.52 4.61 8.19
N ARG A 48 12.16 5.61 8.99
CA ARG A 48 12.82 6.92 8.96
C ARG A 48 14.29 6.58 9.10
N GLY A 49 15.12 6.99 8.15
CA GLY A 49 16.54 6.64 8.19
C GLY A 49 17.10 7.10 9.51
N ASN A 50 17.34 6.18 10.45
CA ASN A 50 18.32 6.39 11.50
C ASN A 50 19.67 6.31 10.79
N TRP A 51 19.95 7.36 10.02
CA TRP A 51 21.30 7.70 9.59
C TRP A 51 22.09 7.91 10.88
N GLU A 52 23.08 7.05 11.08
CA GLU A 52 24.20 7.12 12.02
C GLU A 52 23.94 7.76 13.40
N ALA A 53 23.95 6.92 14.42
CA ALA A 53 24.33 7.36 15.77
C ALA A 53 25.28 6.35 16.39
N SER A 54 26.56 6.47 16.03
CA SER A 54 27.71 6.42 16.94
C SER A 54 28.96 6.06 16.12
N GLY A 55 29.69 7.09 15.70
CA GLY A 55 31.12 6.95 15.43
C GLY A 55 31.78 6.48 16.73
N LYS A 56 31.95 5.17 16.87
CA LYS A 56 32.75 4.60 17.96
C LYS A 56 34.20 4.75 17.52
N GLN A 57 34.76 5.92 17.81
CA GLN A 57 36.19 6.15 17.80
C GLN A 57 36.79 5.27 18.90
N ARG A 58 37.05 4.00 18.59
CA ARG A 58 37.93 3.16 19.42
C ARG A 58 39.34 3.61 19.11
N SER A 59 39.88 4.46 19.97
CA SER A 59 41.31 4.67 20.09
C SER A 59 41.99 3.29 20.18
N LEU A 60 42.71 2.91 19.13
CA LEU A 60 43.56 1.73 19.13
C LEU A 60 44.70 1.97 20.13
N PRO A 61 44.93 1.11 21.15
CA PRO A 61 46.24 1.06 21.76
C PRO A 61 47.17 0.33 20.79
N LEU A 62 48.15 1.06 20.26
CA LEU A 62 49.35 0.54 19.64
C LEU A 62 50.09 -0.35 20.66
N ALA A 63 49.70 -1.62 20.77
CA ALA A 63 50.29 -2.55 21.73
C ALA A 63 50.57 -3.94 21.11
N PHE A 64 50.86 -4.00 19.82
CA PHE A 64 51.42 -5.18 19.16
C PHE A 64 52.36 -4.75 18.03
N TRP A 65 53.52 -4.21 18.41
CA TRP A 65 54.73 -4.10 17.59
C TRP A 65 55.91 -4.52 18.48
N PHE A 66 56.08 -5.84 18.61
CA PHE A 66 57.30 -6.52 19.01
C PHE A 66 57.39 -7.80 18.18
#